data_AF-A0A411WMF2-F1
#
_entry.id   AF-A0A411WMF2-F1
#
_cell.length_a   1.000
_cell.length_b   1.000
_cell.length_c   1.000
_cell.angle_alpha   90.00
_cell.angle_beta   90.00
_cell.angle_gamma   90.00
#
_symmetry.space_group_name_H-M   'P 1'
#
loop_
_entity.id
_entity.type
_entity.pdbx_description
1 polymer ?
#
loop_
_entity_poly.entity_id
_entity_poly.type
_entity_poly.pdbx_seq_one_letter_code
_entity_poly.pdbx_strand_id
1 'polypeptide(L)'
;MTTFAENNIVFPDGQLNVAPLPEALMRNGFTPETRDAPGMPLPAQYLNWLFRDVYRNQQANQDATNNALKKDANLSDIVDRDEALKNLELKEAAKRDVGNGENQIPDMSSFANSLQNNGWQKLPSGLIIQWGTTVVNSSGDAIINFPTAFKVACYALIPVSGQTMSAAYAYTSVTKTSAVIPHYNTVTGTKSTGGSNTQWMAIGV
;
A
#
# COMPACT_ATOMS: atom_id res chain seq x y z
N MET A 1 7.59 -23.95 41.54
CA MET A 1 6.31 -24.36 42.17
C MET A 1 6.64 -24.76 43.59
N THR A 2 6.08 -24.13 44.62
CA THR A 2 6.37 -24.44 46.04
C THR A 2 5.28 -25.30 46.70
N THR A 3 4.14 -25.46 46.01
CA THR A 3 2.94 -26.21 46.44
C THR A 3 2.28 -26.82 45.20
N PHE A 4 1.53 -27.93 45.33
CA PHE A 4 0.81 -28.53 44.19
C PHE A 4 -0.49 -27.79 43.81
N ALA A 5 -1.12 -27.11 44.76
CA ALA A 5 -2.34 -26.34 44.56
C ALA A 5 -2.05 -24.83 44.52
N GLU A 6 -2.68 -24.12 43.58
CA GLU A 6 -2.59 -22.66 43.42
C GLU A 6 -3.55 -21.90 44.33
N ASN A 7 -4.69 -22.52 44.68
CA ASN A 7 -5.73 -21.92 45.53
C ASN A 7 -5.84 -22.68 46.86
N ASN A 8 -5.92 -21.93 47.97
CA ASN A 8 -6.09 -22.51 49.29
C ASN A 8 -7.54 -22.96 49.49
N ILE A 9 -7.73 -24.27 49.64
CA ILE A 9 -9.03 -24.89 49.97
C ILE A 9 -8.84 -25.63 51.28
N VAL A 10 -9.69 -25.29 52.26
CA VAL A 10 -9.81 -26.01 53.52
C VAL A 10 -10.95 -27.00 53.37
N PHE A 11 -10.64 -28.29 53.43
CA PHE A 11 -11.66 -29.32 53.37
C PHE A 11 -12.41 -29.41 54.72
N PRO A 12 -13.66 -29.90 54.74
CA PRO A 12 -14.46 -30.03 55.96
C PRO A 12 -13.83 -30.89 57.07
N ASP A 13 -12.87 -31.74 56.73
CA ASP A 13 -12.07 -32.57 57.65
C ASP A 13 -10.80 -31.86 58.18
N GLY A 14 -10.61 -30.58 57.85
CA GLY A 14 -9.48 -29.77 58.27
C GLY A 14 -8.21 -29.96 57.45
N GLN A 15 -8.23 -30.78 56.40
CA GLN A 15 -7.08 -30.92 55.51
C GLN A 15 -6.90 -29.69 54.61
N LEU A 16 -5.64 -29.30 54.40
CA LEU A 16 -5.25 -28.23 53.49
C LEU A 16 -4.74 -28.83 52.18
N ASN A 17 -5.26 -28.34 51.04
CA ASN A 17 -4.75 -28.73 49.72
C ASN A 17 -3.39 -28.07 49.38
N VAL A 18 -3.05 -26.99 50.09
CA VAL A 18 -1.81 -26.24 49.92
C VAL A 18 -0.83 -26.64 51.01
N ALA A 19 -0.07 -27.70 50.75
CA ALA A 19 1.08 -28.09 51.56
C ALA A 19 2.39 -27.73 50.82
N PRO A 20 3.46 -27.33 51.54
CA PRO A 20 4.79 -27.22 50.96
C PRO A 20 5.16 -28.55 50.31
N LEU A 21 5.70 -28.50 49.09
CA LEU A 21 6.26 -29.69 48.47
C LEU A 21 7.33 -30.27 49.42
N PRO A 22 7.27 -31.57 49.76
CA PRO A 22 8.31 -32.20 50.58
C PRO A 22 9.70 -31.97 49.97
N GLU A 23 10.70 -31.59 50.76
CA GLU A 23 12.03 -31.23 50.26
C GLU A 23 12.68 -32.34 49.42
N ALA A 24 12.38 -33.60 49.73
CA ALA A 24 12.81 -34.76 48.97
C ALA A 24 12.25 -34.77 47.54
N LEU A 25 10.98 -34.39 47.36
CA LEU A 25 10.32 -34.27 46.06
C LEU A 25 10.91 -33.14 45.22
N MET A 26 11.23 -32.02 45.87
CA MET A 26 11.87 -30.88 45.23
C MET A 26 13.31 -31.17 44.78
N ARG A 27 14.07 -31.92 45.57
CA ARG A 27 15.49 -32.20 45.30
C ARG A 27 15.71 -33.41 44.37
N ASN A 28 14.92 -34.45 44.54
CA ASN A 28 15.17 -35.74 43.90
C ASN A 28 14.07 -36.17 42.89
N GLY A 29 12.94 -35.45 42.82
CA GLY A 29 11.72 -35.97 42.18
C GLY A 29 11.11 -37.13 42.98
N PHE A 30 10.16 -37.88 42.39
CA PHE A 30 9.65 -39.11 43.01
C PHE A 30 10.72 -40.21 42.92
N THR A 31 11.72 -40.23 43.80
CA THR A 31 12.73 -41.31 43.79
C THR A 31 12.10 -42.64 44.21
N PRO A 32 12.29 -43.73 43.46
CA PRO A 32 11.71 -45.04 43.79
C PRO A 32 12.36 -45.70 44.99
N GLU A 33 11.67 -46.71 45.51
CA GLU A 33 12.16 -47.73 46.43
C GLU A 33 13.29 -48.54 45.76
N THR A 34 14.28 -49.00 46.53
CA THR A 34 15.46 -49.69 45.99
C THR A 34 15.08 -51.00 45.28
N ARG A 35 15.72 -51.23 44.13
CA ARG A 35 15.46 -52.35 43.21
C ARG A 35 15.97 -53.67 43.78
N ASP A 36 15.08 -54.61 44.12
CA ASP A 36 15.47 -55.96 44.54
C ASP A 36 15.97 -56.87 43.39
N ALA A 37 15.71 -56.53 42.11
CA ALA A 37 16.14 -57.35 40.95
C ALA A 37 16.51 -56.55 39.67
N PRO A 38 17.56 -56.92 38.91
CA PRO A 38 18.01 -56.16 37.75
C PRO A 38 17.10 -56.23 36.51
N GLY A 39 16.80 -55.07 35.90
CA GLY A 39 16.40 -54.99 34.48
C GLY A 39 15.02 -54.42 34.15
N MET A 40 14.11 -54.24 35.12
CA MET A 40 12.77 -53.68 34.85
C MET A 40 12.64 -52.28 35.48
N PRO A 41 12.26 -51.23 34.72
CA PRO A 41 12.05 -49.91 35.30
C PRO A 41 10.87 -49.97 36.27
N LEU A 42 11.09 -49.54 37.50
CA LEU A 42 10.03 -49.50 38.53
C LEU A 42 8.88 -48.58 38.06
N PRO A 43 7.62 -48.82 38.46
CA PRO A 43 6.50 -47.95 38.14
C PRO A 43 6.76 -46.46 38.42
N ALA A 44 7.49 -46.15 39.50
CA ALA A 44 7.90 -44.79 39.84
C ALA A 44 8.91 -44.16 38.85
N GLN A 45 9.76 -44.97 38.19
CA GLN A 45 10.65 -44.48 37.13
C GLN A 45 9.87 -44.11 35.86
N TYR A 46 8.85 -44.90 35.51
CA TYR A 46 7.94 -44.58 34.41
C TYR A 46 7.12 -43.32 34.70
N LEU A 47 6.62 -43.19 35.93
CA LEU A 47 5.90 -41.99 36.37
C LEU A 47 6.79 -40.74 36.31
N ASN A 48 8.04 -40.82 36.76
CA ASN A 48 9.02 -39.73 36.61
C ASN A 48 9.29 -39.39 35.14
N TRP A 49 9.41 -40.38 34.26
CA TRP A 49 9.59 -40.14 32.82
C TRP A 49 8.38 -39.42 32.23
N LEU A 50 7.17 -39.87 32.55
CA LEU A 50 5.92 -39.28 32.06
C LEU A 50 5.81 -37.81 32.49
N PHE A 51 6.09 -37.50 33.76
CA PHE A 51 6.06 -36.10 34.23
C PHE A 51 7.09 -35.23 33.52
N ARG A 52 8.31 -35.73 33.29
CA ARG A 52 9.34 -35.01 32.53
C ARG A 52 8.90 -34.79 31.08
N ASP A 53 8.27 -35.77 30.48
CA ASP A 53 7.81 -35.68 29.10
C ASP A 53 6.69 -34.66 28.93
N VAL A 54 5.68 -34.73 29.80
CA VAL A 54 4.61 -33.73 29.88
C VAL A 54 5.19 -32.33 30.08
N TYR A 55 6.15 -32.16 31.00
CA TYR A 55 6.81 -30.88 31.23
C TYR A 55 7.53 -30.34 29.98
N ARG A 56 8.28 -31.18 29.27
CA ARG A 56 8.93 -30.80 28.00
C ARG A 56 7.92 -30.40 26.92
N ASN A 57 6.84 -31.17 26.79
CA ASN A 57 5.78 -30.88 25.81
C ASN A 57 5.07 -29.56 26.13
N GLN A 58 4.82 -29.27 27.41
CA GLN A 58 4.27 -27.99 27.85
C GLN A 58 5.21 -26.82 27.50
N GLN A 59 6.51 -26.97 27.77
CA GLN A 59 7.51 -25.95 27.48
C GLN A 59 7.61 -25.69 25.96
N ALA A 60 7.68 -26.75 25.15
CA ALA A 60 7.69 -26.64 23.69
C ALA A 60 6.43 -25.96 23.14
N ASN A 61 5.26 -26.25 23.71
CA ASN A 61 4.01 -25.58 23.34
C ASN A 61 4.03 -24.09 23.69
N GLN A 62 4.60 -23.71 24.84
CA GLN A 62 4.77 -22.30 25.21
C GLN A 62 5.73 -21.58 24.25
N ASP A 63 6.88 -22.17 23.95
CA ASP A 63 7.87 -21.59 23.04
C ASP A 63 7.30 -21.42 21.62
N ALA A 64 6.58 -22.42 21.12
CA ALA A 64 5.89 -22.34 19.83
C ALA A 64 4.84 -21.21 19.82
N THR A 65 4.09 -21.05 20.91
CA THR A 65 3.08 -19.99 21.06
C THR A 65 3.71 -18.61 21.16
N ASN A 66 4.87 -18.49 21.82
CA ASN A 66 5.56 -17.23 22.01
C ASN A 66 6.30 -16.75 20.75
N ASN A 67 6.76 -17.69 19.90
CA ASN A 67 7.50 -17.38 18.68
C ASN A 67 6.62 -17.34 17.41
N ALA A 68 5.35 -17.75 17.50
CA ALA A 68 4.40 -17.64 16.40
C ALA A 68 3.76 -16.25 16.34
N LEU A 69 3.51 -15.77 15.11
CA LEU A 69 2.72 -14.57 14.89
C LEU A 69 1.27 -14.79 15.31
N LYS A 70 0.73 -13.89 16.12
CA LYS A 70 -0.64 -13.98 16.64
C LYS A 70 -1.60 -13.30 15.66
N LYS A 71 -2.58 -14.05 15.14
CA LYS A 71 -3.60 -13.52 14.22
C LYS A 71 -4.31 -12.28 14.77
N ASP A 72 -4.68 -12.30 16.04
CA ASP A 72 -5.42 -11.22 16.70
C ASP A 72 -4.55 -9.98 16.96
N ALA A 73 -3.21 -10.12 16.90
CA ALA A 73 -2.29 -8.99 16.99
C ALA A 73 -2.14 -8.25 15.64
N ASN A 74 -2.63 -8.79 14.53
CA ASN A 74 -2.50 -8.21 13.19
C ASN A 74 -1.07 -7.73 12.90
N LEU A 75 -0.08 -8.59 13.19
CA LEU A 75 1.35 -8.34 13.02
C LEU A 75 1.94 -7.25 13.94
N SER A 76 1.21 -6.76 14.94
CA SER A 76 1.74 -5.79 15.92
C SER A 76 2.80 -6.38 16.84
N ASP A 77 2.89 -7.71 16.89
CA ASP A 77 3.87 -8.51 17.63
C ASP A 77 5.20 -8.69 16.88
N ILE A 78 5.32 -8.20 15.64
CA ILE A 78 6.61 -8.13 14.93
C ILE A 78 7.53 -7.12 15.63
N VAL A 79 8.64 -7.62 16.17
CA VAL A 79 9.66 -6.81 16.86
C VAL A 79 10.47 -5.96 15.88
N ASP A 80 10.93 -6.58 14.78
CA ASP A 80 11.70 -5.92 13.73
C ASP A 80 10.92 -5.97 12.41
N ARG A 81 10.28 -4.85 12.08
CA ARG A 81 9.48 -4.74 10.85
C ARG A 81 10.35 -4.72 9.61
N ASP A 82 11.55 -4.16 9.68
CA ASP A 82 12.42 -4.02 8.52
C ASP A 82 12.99 -5.38 8.10
N GLU A 83 13.44 -6.19 9.06
CA GLU A 83 13.88 -7.56 8.78
C GLU A 83 12.71 -8.44 8.31
N ALA A 84 11.50 -8.24 8.84
CA ALA A 84 10.30 -8.95 8.38
C ALA A 84 9.97 -8.62 6.91
N LEU A 85 10.02 -7.34 6.51
CA LEU A 85 9.82 -6.92 5.12
C LEU A 85 10.90 -7.52 4.19
N LYS A 86 12.15 -7.56 4.65
CA LYS A 86 13.29 -8.14 3.91
C LYS A 86 13.14 -9.65 3.71
N ASN A 87 12.72 -10.38 4.73
CA ASN A 87 12.48 -11.83 4.65
C ASN A 87 11.33 -12.20 3.70
N LEU A 88 10.34 -11.31 3.56
CA LEU A 88 9.28 -11.43 2.56
C LEU A 88 9.69 -10.90 1.17
N GLU A 89 10.94 -10.47 1.01
CA GLU A 89 11.48 -9.87 -0.22
C GLU A 89 10.68 -8.65 -0.71
N LEU A 90 10.00 -7.97 0.22
CA LEU A 90 9.22 -6.77 -0.09
C LEU A 90 10.16 -5.60 -0.36
N LYS A 91 9.96 -4.98 -1.52
CA LYS A 91 10.76 -3.85 -2.00
C LYS A 91 10.14 -2.53 -1.57
N GLU A 92 10.81 -1.43 -1.93
CA GLU A 92 10.38 -0.06 -1.60
C GLU A 92 8.92 0.24 -1.94
N ALA A 93 8.39 -0.28 -3.05
CA ALA A 93 7.01 -0.03 -3.46
C ALA A 93 5.97 -0.46 -2.40
N ALA A 94 6.22 -1.55 -1.66
CA ALA A 94 5.32 -2.03 -0.61
C ALA A 94 5.26 -1.10 0.62
N LYS A 95 6.19 -0.15 0.72
CA LYS A 95 6.29 0.82 1.82
C LYS A 95 5.72 2.20 1.44
N ARG A 96 5.25 2.38 0.20
CA ARG A 96 4.77 3.67 -0.31
C ARG A 96 3.27 3.78 -0.15
N ASP A 97 2.81 4.95 0.29
CA ASP A 97 1.38 5.26 0.30
C ASP A 97 0.85 5.50 -1.13
N VAL A 98 -0.46 5.30 -1.29
CA VAL A 98 -1.17 5.65 -2.52
C VAL A 98 -1.45 7.16 -2.53
N GLY A 99 -1.04 7.85 -3.59
CA GLY A 99 -1.22 9.29 -3.75
C GLY A 99 -0.25 9.94 -4.74
N ASN A 100 -0.26 11.26 -4.82
CA ASN A 100 0.48 12.04 -5.82
C ASN A 100 1.62 12.88 -5.21
N GLY A 101 1.87 12.74 -3.91
CA GLY A 101 2.95 13.42 -3.20
C GLY A 101 4.32 12.84 -3.53
N GLU A 102 5.36 13.51 -3.03
CA GLU A 102 6.70 12.93 -3.04
C GLU A 102 6.66 11.56 -2.35
N ASN A 103 7.42 10.59 -2.87
CA ASN A 103 7.52 9.28 -2.26
C ASN A 103 6.18 8.49 -2.17
N GLN A 104 5.21 8.78 -3.04
CA GLN A 104 3.94 8.05 -3.16
C GLN A 104 3.79 7.33 -4.52
N ILE A 105 2.88 6.36 -4.58
CA ILE A 105 2.48 5.68 -5.82
C ILE A 105 1.13 6.23 -6.27
N PRO A 106 1.06 6.95 -7.40
CA PRO A 106 -0.21 7.43 -7.94
C PRO A 106 -1.10 6.26 -8.37
N ASP A 107 -2.38 6.33 -8.02
CA ASP A 107 -3.40 5.39 -8.52
C ASP A 107 -4.01 5.86 -9.85
N MET A 108 -5.03 5.14 -10.35
CA MET A 108 -5.69 5.54 -11.59
C MET A 108 -6.46 6.86 -11.48
N SER A 109 -6.97 7.23 -10.29
CA SER A 109 -7.69 8.48 -10.07
C SER A 109 -6.80 9.72 -10.28
N SER A 110 -5.50 9.53 -10.05
CA SER A 110 -4.43 10.49 -10.32
C SER A 110 -4.22 10.81 -11.81
N PHE A 111 -4.72 9.94 -12.70
CA PHE A 111 -4.67 10.10 -14.17
C PHE A 111 -6.04 10.46 -14.74
N ALA A 112 -6.79 11.32 -14.03
CA ALA A 112 -8.10 11.79 -14.47
C ALA A 112 -8.06 12.31 -15.92
N ASN A 113 -9.11 12.03 -16.68
CA ASN A 113 -9.15 12.35 -18.10
C ASN A 113 -10.60 12.53 -18.59
N SER A 114 -10.72 13.11 -19.79
CA SER A 114 -11.92 13.06 -20.63
C SER A 114 -11.46 12.73 -22.05
N LEU A 115 -11.73 11.52 -22.53
CA LEU A 115 -11.31 11.05 -23.86
C LEU A 115 -12.28 11.42 -24.98
N GLN A 116 -12.94 12.57 -24.85
CA GLN A 116 -13.80 13.12 -25.90
C GLN A 116 -12.96 13.66 -27.07
N ASN A 117 -13.63 13.98 -28.18
CA ASN A 117 -12.98 14.55 -29.35
C ASN A 117 -12.22 15.85 -29.02
N ASN A 118 -12.80 16.68 -28.13
CA ASN A 118 -12.08 17.73 -27.41
C ASN A 118 -11.89 17.24 -25.97
N GLY A 119 -10.68 16.76 -25.67
CA GLY A 119 -10.40 15.97 -24.49
C GLY A 119 -9.18 16.46 -23.72
N TRP A 120 -8.91 15.78 -22.61
CA TRP A 120 -7.77 16.07 -21.76
C TRP A 120 -7.35 14.87 -20.92
N GLN A 121 -6.09 14.90 -20.47
CA GLN A 121 -5.55 13.99 -19.47
C GLN A 121 -4.69 14.79 -18.48
N LYS A 122 -4.95 14.59 -17.18
CA LYS A 122 -4.11 15.09 -16.08
C LYS A 122 -3.11 14.00 -15.72
N LEU A 123 -1.89 14.42 -15.43
CA LEU A 123 -0.84 13.55 -14.90
C LEU A 123 -0.68 13.79 -13.39
N PRO A 124 -0.17 12.80 -12.64
CA PRO A 124 0.02 12.93 -11.21
C PRO A 124 0.92 14.10 -10.80
N SER A 125 1.85 14.51 -11.66
CA SER A 125 2.71 15.68 -11.47
C SER A 125 1.98 17.03 -11.56
N GLY A 126 0.70 17.03 -11.91
CA GLY A 126 -0.11 18.23 -12.14
C GLY A 126 -0.12 18.72 -13.59
N LEU A 127 0.72 18.15 -14.47
CA LEU A 127 0.69 18.47 -15.90
C LEU A 127 -0.65 18.05 -16.52
N ILE A 128 -1.18 18.87 -17.41
CA ILE A 128 -2.40 18.63 -18.16
C ILE A 128 -2.05 18.67 -19.64
N ILE A 129 -2.46 17.64 -20.37
CA ILE A 129 -2.43 17.59 -21.83
C ILE A 129 -3.89 17.70 -22.29
N GLN A 130 -4.18 18.64 -23.18
CA GLN A 130 -5.51 18.83 -23.77
C GLN A 130 -5.41 18.79 -25.28
N TRP A 131 -6.46 18.32 -25.94
CA TRP A 131 -6.52 18.25 -27.40
C TRP A 131 -7.92 18.57 -27.90
N GLY A 132 -8.01 18.89 -29.19
CA GLY A 132 -9.30 19.03 -29.82
C GLY A 132 -9.23 19.49 -31.26
N THR A 133 -10.43 19.74 -31.81
CA THR A 133 -10.63 20.41 -33.09
C THR A 133 -11.54 21.60 -32.90
N THR A 134 -11.20 22.72 -33.54
CA THR A 134 -11.95 23.97 -33.49
C THR A 134 -12.13 24.52 -34.89
N VAL A 135 -13.36 24.95 -35.21
CA VAL A 135 -13.67 25.58 -36.50
C VAL A 135 -13.18 27.03 -36.50
N VAL A 136 -12.56 27.43 -37.61
CA VAL A 136 -12.14 28.81 -37.87
C VAL A 136 -13.37 29.64 -38.19
N ASN A 137 -13.58 30.72 -37.43
CA ASN A 137 -14.72 31.61 -37.61
C ASN A 137 -14.58 32.47 -38.88
N SER A 138 -15.62 33.25 -39.21
CA SER A 138 -15.62 34.13 -40.39
C SER A 138 -14.54 35.22 -40.37
N SER A 139 -13.99 35.55 -39.20
CA SER A 139 -12.87 36.49 -39.02
C SER A 139 -11.50 35.84 -39.18
N GLY A 140 -11.44 34.54 -39.47
CA GLY A 140 -10.19 33.79 -39.65
C GLY A 140 -9.52 33.36 -38.35
N ASP A 141 -10.24 33.38 -37.22
CA ASP A 141 -9.71 32.99 -35.92
C ASP A 141 -10.32 31.66 -35.46
N ALA A 142 -9.46 30.75 -34.98
CA ALA A 142 -9.87 29.61 -34.19
C ALA A 142 -9.80 29.98 -32.71
N ILE A 143 -10.97 30.05 -32.08
CA ILE A 143 -11.10 30.34 -30.64
C ILE A 143 -11.23 29.01 -29.90
N ILE A 144 -10.16 28.61 -29.24
CA ILE A 144 -10.10 27.38 -28.46
C ILE A 144 -10.59 27.68 -27.05
N ASN A 145 -11.62 26.96 -26.62
CA ASN A 145 -12.00 26.88 -25.22
C ASN A 145 -11.48 25.55 -24.66
N PHE A 146 -10.54 25.61 -23.73
CA PHE A 146 -9.97 24.41 -23.15
C PHE A 146 -11.03 23.65 -22.34
N PRO A 147 -11.20 22.33 -22.55
CA PRO A 147 -12.14 21.50 -21.79
C PRO A 147 -11.96 21.58 -20.26
N THR A 148 -10.73 21.83 -19.80
CA THR A 148 -10.43 22.09 -18.39
C THR A 148 -9.46 23.28 -18.28
N ALA A 149 -9.62 24.10 -17.24
CA ALA A 149 -8.71 25.22 -17.02
C ALA A 149 -7.35 24.71 -16.54
N PHE A 150 -6.27 25.25 -17.11
CA PHE A 150 -4.93 25.13 -16.54
C PHE A 150 -4.88 25.91 -15.21
N LYS A 151 -4.33 25.32 -14.14
CA LYS A 151 -4.27 25.95 -12.82
C LYS A 151 -3.31 27.14 -12.79
N VAL A 152 -2.16 27.02 -13.45
CA VAL A 152 -1.06 27.98 -13.50
C VAL A 152 -0.95 28.63 -14.87
N ALA A 153 -0.78 27.85 -15.94
CA ALA A 153 -0.62 28.39 -17.30
C ALA A 153 -0.68 27.29 -18.37
N CYS A 154 -1.04 27.68 -19.59
CA CYS A 154 -0.74 26.92 -20.80
C CYS A 154 0.69 27.29 -21.24
N TYR A 155 1.60 26.32 -21.23
CA TYR A 155 3.01 26.53 -21.58
C TYR A 155 3.30 26.26 -23.05
N ALA A 156 2.51 25.39 -23.70
CA ALA A 156 2.64 25.11 -25.12
C ALA A 156 1.27 24.96 -25.77
N LEU A 157 1.13 25.55 -26.95
CA LEU A 157 -0.03 25.41 -27.81
C LEU A 157 0.45 25.07 -29.22
N ILE A 158 -0.01 23.94 -29.73
CA ILE A 158 0.45 23.36 -31.00
C ILE A 158 -0.77 23.25 -31.92
N PRO A 159 -0.98 24.22 -32.82
CA PRO A 159 -1.97 24.09 -33.89
C PRO A 159 -1.47 23.15 -34.99
N VAL A 160 -2.41 22.40 -35.57
CA VAL A 160 -2.21 21.52 -36.72
C VAL A 160 -3.33 21.79 -37.72
N SER A 161 -2.99 21.83 -39.01
CA SER A 161 -3.98 21.95 -40.10
C SER A 161 -4.94 20.77 -40.06
N GLY A 162 -6.25 21.00 -39.89
CA GLY A 162 -7.21 19.91 -39.91
C GLY A 162 -7.52 19.43 -41.33
N GLN A 163 -7.94 20.31 -42.25
CA GLN A 163 -8.34 19.92 -43.62
C GLN A 163 -8.13 20.99 -44.73
N THR A 164 -7.42 22.10 -44.49
CA THR A 164 -7.32 23.19 -45.48
C THR A 164 -5.88 23.58 -45.82
N MET A 165 -5.65 23.73 -47.12
CA MET A 165 -4.38 23.98 -47.80
C MET A 165 -3.80 25.36 -47.43
N SER A 166 -2.48 25.44 -47.20
CA SER A 166 -1.70 26.68 -47.11
C SER A 166 -2.15 27.67 -46.03
N ALA A 167 -2.14 27.24 -44.76
CA ALA A 167 -2.31 28.12 -43.62
C ALA A 167 -1.03 28.21 -42.76
N ALA A 168 -0.60 29.44 -42.43
CA ALA A 168 0.37 29.68 -41.38
C ALA A 168 -0.37 29.96 -40.06
N TYR A 169 0.13 29.39 -38.97
CA TYR A 169 -0.44 29.53 -37.63
C TYR A 169 0.45 30.39 -36.76
N ALA A 170 -0.17 31.30 -36.03
CA ALA A 170 0.41 31.93 -34.84
C ALA A 170 -0.66 31.94 -33.76
N TYR A 171 -0.30 31.92 -32.48
CA TYR A 171 -1.25 32.26 -31.42
C TYR A 171 -1.11 33.75 -31.09
N THR A 172 -2.23 34.44 -30.93
CA THR A 172 -2.24 35.87 -30.55
C THR A 172 -2.54 36.06 -29.08
N SER A 173 -3.19 35.09 -28.46
CA SER A 173 -3.46 35.08 -27.02
C SER A 173 -3.57 33.65 -26.51
N VAL A 174 -2.99 33.41 -25.34
CA VAL A 174 -3.13 32.16 -24.59
C VAL A 174 -3.40 32.51 -23.14
N THR A 175 -4.44 31.91 -22.57
CA THR A 175 -4.84 32.05 -21.17
C THR A 175 -4.94 30.67 -20.52
N LYS A 176 -5.40 30.62 -19.26
CA LYS A 176 -5.68 29.37 -18.56
C LYS A 176 -6.86 28.58 -19.13
N THR A 177 -7.80 29.26 -19.78
CA THR A 177 -9.10 28.70 -20.19
C THR A 177 -9.30 28.71 -21.70
N SER A 178 -8.51 29.49 -22.43
CA SER A 178 -8.68 29.66 -23.86
C SER A 178 -7.41 30.07 -24.59
N ALA A 179 -7.42 29.90 -25.90
CA ALA A 179 -6.43 30.46 -26.80
C ALA A 179 -7.05 30.91 -28.11
N VAL A 180 -6.38 31.81 -28.80
CA VAL A 180 -6.78 32.30 -30.13
C VAL A 180 -5.67 32.04 -31.12
N ILE A 181 -6.02 31.35 -32.20
CA ILE A 181 -5.12 31.01 -33.29
C ILE A 181 -5.67 31.61 -34.59
N PRO A 182 -5.17 32.77 -35.05
CA PRO A 182 -5.44 33.24 -36.41
C PRO A 182 -4.86 32.31 -37.47
N HIS A 183 -5.65 32.09 -38.51
CA HIS A 183 -5.21 31.38 -39.72
C HIS A 183 -4.89 32.40 -40.79
N TYR A 184 -3.67 32.36 -41.32
CA TYR A 184 -3.26 33.21 -42.44
C TYR A 184 -3.08 32.39 -43.71
N ASN A 185 -3.58 32.91 -44.83
CA ASN A 185 -3.27 32.35 -46.14
C ASN A 185 -1.78 32.59 -46.44
N THR A 186 -1.02 31.52 -46.72
CA THR A 186 0.44 31.61 -46.94
C THR A 186 0.83 32.29 -48.24
N VAL A 187 -0.11 32.47 -49.18
CA VAL A 187 0.11 33.12 -50.48
C VAL A 187 -0.19 34.62 -50.40
N THR A 188 -1.29 35.00 -49.76
CA THR A 188 -1.75 36.41 -49.72
C THR A 188 -1.43 37.14 -48.43
N GLY A 189 -1.02 36.43 -47.37
CA GLY A 189 -0.75 37.00 -46.04
C GLY A 189 -1.99 37.51 -45.29
N THR A 190 -3.18 37.43 -45.89
CA THR A 190 -4.44 37.82 -45.28
C THR A 190 -4.99 36.71 -44.38
N LYS A 191 -5.81 37.07 -43.39
CA LYS A 191 -6.55 36.07 -42.62
C LYS A 191 -7.40 35.19 -43.54
N SER A 192 -7.42 33.89 -43.26
CA SER A 192 -8.26 32.92 -43.94
C SER A 192 -9.74 33.23 -43.69
N THR A 193 -10.60 32.94 -44.67
CA THR A 193 -12.05 33.02 -44.49
C THR A 193 -12.54 31.75 -43.79
N GLY A 194 -13.59 31.87 -42.96
CA GLY A 194 -14.11 30.75 -42.17
C GLY A 194 -14.46 29.48 -42.98
N GLY A 195 -14.60 28.35 -42.28
CA GLY A 195 -14.93 27.05 -42.88
C GLY A 195 -13.79 26.02 -42.86
N SER A 196 -12.60 26.43 -42.42
CA SER A 196 -11.49 25.52 -42.11
C SER A 196 -11.56 25.01 -40.67
N ASN A 197 -10.88 23.91 -40.35
CA ASN A 197 -10.71 23.42 -38.98
C ASN A 197 -9.24 23.43 -38.54
N THR A 198 -9.06 23.56 -37.24
CA THR A 198 -7.77 23.59 -36.55
C THR A 198 -7.77 22.45 -35.57
N GLN A 199 -6.91 21.46 -35.78
CA GLN A 199 -6.57 20.52 -34.74
C GLN A 199 -5.58 21.19 -33.79
N TRP A 200 -5.64 20.88 -32.50
CA TRP A 200 -4.74 21.50 -31.55
C TRP A 200 -4.40 20.55 -30.41
N MET A 201 -3.21 20.75 -29.85
CA MET A 201 -2.79 20.18 -28.59
C MET A 201 -2.25 21.31 -27.70
N ALA A 202 -2.62 21.30 -26.43
CA ALA A 202 -2.17 22.26 -25.43
C ALA A 202 -1.59 21.52 -24.23
N ILE A 203 -0.48 22.04 -23.69
CA ILE A 203 0.20 21.47 -22.52
C ILE A 203 0.38 22.58 -21.50
N GLY A 204 0.04 22.29 -20.25
CA GLY A 204 0.11 23.25 -19.17
C GLY A 204 -0.06 22.60 -17.81
N VAL A 205 -0.15 23.41 -16.77
CA VAL A 205 -0.43 23.00 -15.38
C VAL A 205 -1.61 23.80 -14.90
#